data_AF-A0A3C2B5Q4-F1
#
_entry.id   AF-A0A3C2B5Q4-F1
#
_cell.length_a   1.000
_cell.length_b   1.000
_cell.length_c   1.000
_cell.angle_alpha   90.00
_cell.angle_beta   90.00
_cell.angle_gamma   90.00
#
_symmetry.space_group_name_H-M   'P 1'
#
loop_
_entity.id
_entity.type
_entity.pdbx_description
1 polymer ?
#
loop_
_entity_poly.entity_id
_entity_poly.type
_entity_poly.pdbx_seq_one_letter_code
_entity_poly.pdbx_strand_id
1 'polypeptide(L)'
;AAIAVAAAVALAGCARGDGGRNDAREEFITQLVDGGLDAGQAECIAESFFETRSNDELNEFFAREELTDDERAEFAALTRVCTVPVTG
;
A
#
# COMPACT_ATOMS: atom_id res chain seq x y z
N ALA A 1 20.93 -6.75 -6.56
CA ALA A 1 20.63 -5.43 -5.98
C ALA A 1 19.44 -5.62 -5.05
N ALA A 2 19.63 -5.41 -3.75
CA ALA A 2 18.54 -5.52 -2.78
C ALA A 2 17.71 -4.24 -2.89
N ILE A 3 16.54 -4.32 -3.51
CA ILE A 3 15.59 -3.21 -3.53
C ILE A 3 15.01 -3.17 -2.12
N ALA A 4 15.56 -2.31 -1.27
CA ALA A 4 15.01 -2.00 0.03
C ALA A 4 13.74 -1.16 -0.17
N VAL A 5 12.64 -1.79 -0.58
CA VAL A 5 11.29 -1.20 -0.58
C VAL A 5 10.77 -1.21 0.85
N ALA A 6 11.49 -0.54 1.74
CA ALA A 6 11.21 -0.53 3.17
C ALA A 6 11.69 0.79 3.75
N ALA A 7 11.05 1.89 3.35
CA ALA A 7 11.06 3.12 4.15
C ALA A 7 10.07 4.08 3.51
N ALA A 8 9.15 4.60 4.32
CA ALA A 8 8.30 5.73 3.98
C ALA A 8 7.17 5.45 2.98
N VAL A 9 6.37 4.40 3.22
CA VAL A 9 4.93 4.64 3.13
C VAL A 9 4.60 5.51 4.34
N ALA A 10 4.90 6.80 4.24
CA ALA A 10 4.35 7.78 5.16
C ALA A 10 2.87 7.76 4.85
N LEU A 11 2.10 7.03 5.69
CA LEU A 11 0.64 7.10 5.73
C LEU A 11 0.30 8.52 6.18
N ALA A 12 0.62 9.52 5.35
CA ALA A 12 0.24 10.89 5.55
C ALA A 12 -1.27 10.83 5.72
N GLY A 13 -1.75 11.23 6.89
CA GLY A 13 -3.11 11.02 7.40
C GLY A 13 -4.21 11.75 6.62
N CYS A 14 -4.20 11.64 5.29
CA CYS A 14 -5.14 12.24 4.35
C CYS A 14 -6.42 11.41 4.20
N ALA A 15 -6.44 10.13 4.61
CA ALA A 15 -7.66 9.31 4.61
C ALA A 15 -8.72 9.78 5.65
N ARG A 16 -8.48 10.88 6.38
CA ARG A 16 -9.38 11.40 7.42
C ARG A 16 -10.51 12.31 6.90
N GLY A 17 -10.67 12.47 5.59
CA GLY A 17 -11.71 13.31 5.02
C GLY A 17 -12.55 12.57 3.99
N ASP A 18 -13.77 12.15 4.37
CA ASP A 18 -14.97 11.86 3.57
C ASP A 18 -14.88 11.13 2.20
N GLY A 19 -13.69 10.74 1.75
CA GLY A 19 -13.43 10.00 0.53
C GLY A 19 -13.71 8.53 0.76
N GLY A 20 -14.46 7.90 -0.14
CA GLY A 20 -14.83 6.51 0.00
C GLY A 20 -13.60 5.59 -0.02
N ARG A 21 -13.82 4.29 0.24
CA ARG A 21 -12.80 3.24 0.11
C ARG A 21 -12.00 3.31 -1.20
N ASN A 22 -12.62 3.79 -2.28
CA ASN A 22 -11.95 3.97 -3.56
C ASN A 22 -10.95 5.13 -3.57
N ASP A 23 -11.28 6.26 -2.94
CA ASP A 23 -10.39 7.43 -2.89
C ASP A 23 -9.16 7.12 -2.03
N ALA A 24 -9.36 6.44 -0.89
CA ALA A 24 -8.28 5.94 -0.05
C ALA A 24 -7.36 4.96 -0.80
N ARG A 25 -7.91 4.14 -1.70
CA ARG A 25 -7.13 3.23 -2.56
C ARG A 25 -6.27 4.01 -3.54
N GLU A 26 -6.83 5.01 -4.21
CA GLU A 26 -6.10 5.83 -5.20
C GLU A 26 -4.99 6.65 -4.55
N GLU A 27 -5.24 7.25 -3.39
CA GLU A 27 -4.21 7.93 -2.61
C GLU A 27 -3.11 6.97 -2.17
N PHE A 28 -3.49 5.77 -1.73
CA PHE A 28 -2.54 4.74 -1.33
C PHE A 28 -1.65 4.28 -2.49
N ILE A 29 -2.22 4.09 -3.69
CA ILE A 29 -1.46 3.80 -4.92
C ILE A 29 -0.48 4.94 -5.21
N THR A 30 -0.92 6.19 -5.09
CA THR A 30 -0.09 7.36 -5.34
C THR A 30 1.11 7.41 -4.38
N GLN A 31 0.92 7.10 -3.10
CA GLN A 31 2.00 7.03 -2.11
C GLN A 31 3.02 5.93 -2.44
N LEU A 32 2.55 4.76 -2.90
CA LEU A 32 3.44 3.69 -3.32
C LEU A 32 4.26 4.07 -4.55
N VAL A 33 3.65 4.75 -5.53
CA VAL A 33 4.35 5.24 -6.73
C VAL A 33 5.38 6.31 -6.37
N ASP A 34 5.03 7.27 -5.51
CA ASP A 34 5.95 8.30 -5.02
C ASP A 34 7.11 7.68 -4.21
N GLY A 35 6.84 6.59 -3.49
CA GLY A 35 7.84 5.74 -2.83
C GLY A 35 8.74 4.94 -3.77
N GLY A 36 8.53 5.03 -5.08
CA GLY A 36 9.38 4.43 -6.11
C GLY A 36 8.91 3.09 -6.67
N LEU A 37 7.66 2.69 -6.43
CA LEU A 37 7.07 1.53 -7.10
C LEU A 37 6.52 1.89 -8.48
N ASP A 38 6.54 0.94 -9.42
CA ASP A 38 5.82 1.06 -10.69
C ASP A 38 4.30 1.11 -10.45
N ALA A 39 3.57 1.89 -11.25
CA ALA A 39 2.12 2.07 -11.09
C ALA A 39 1.35 0.74 -11.08
N GLY A 40 1.68 -0.19 -11.96
CA GLY A 40 1.04 -1.52 -11.98
C GLY A 40 1.36 -2.37 -10.74
N GLN A 41 2.55 -2.21 -10.17
CA GLN A 41 2.91 -2.87 -8.92
C GLN A 41 2.16 -2.25 -7.73
N ALA A 42 2.08 -0.91 -7.69
CA ALA A 42 1.33 -0.17 -6.68
C ALA A 42 -0.17 -0.52 -6.71
N GLU A 43 -0.77 -0.61 -7.90
CA GLU A 43 -2.17 -1.05 -8.09
C GLU A 43 -2.40 -2.47 -7.58
N CYS A 44 -1.52 -3.42 -7.92
CA CYS A 44 -1.62 -4.82 -7.46
C CYS A 44 -1.54 -4.92 -5.93
N ILE A 45 -0.61 -4.18 -5.32
CA ILE A 45 -0.44 -4.15 -3.85
C ILE A 45 -1.68 -3.53 -3.21
N ALA A 46 -2.14 -2.39 -3.71
CA ALA A 46 -3.31 -1.70 -3.17
C ALA A 46 -4.58 -2.55 -3.31
N GLU A 47 -4.79 -3.22 -4.44
CA GLU A 47 -5.92 -4.13 -4.62
C GLU A 47 -5.88 -5.27 -3.61
N SER A 48 -4.76 -5.99 -3.52
CA SER A 48 -4.60 -7.11 -2.59
C SER A 48 -4.76 -6.68 -1.12
N PHE A 49 -4.23 -5.51 -0.78
CA PHE A 49 -4.30 -4.94 0.58
C PHE A 49 -5.72 -4.52 0.96
N PHE A 50 -6.44 -3.87 0.03
CA PHE A 50 -7.80 -3.41 0.28
C PHE A 50 -8.81 -4.55 0.23
N GLU A 51 -8.65 -5.55 -0.63
CA GLU A 51 -9.56 -6.71 -0.73
C GLU A 51 -9.58 -7.56 0.53
N THR A 52 -8.45 -7.66 1.21
CA THR A 52 -8.30 -8.50 2.41
C THR A 52 -8.72 -7.81 3.70
N ARG A 53 -8.90 -6.47 3.68
CA ARG A 53 -9.22 -5.65 4.84
C ARG A 53 -10.62 -5.05 4.78
N SER A 54 -11.27 -5.02 5.93
CA SER A 54 -12.50 -4.26 6.15
C SER A 54 -12.22 -2.75 6.20
N ASN A 55 -13.27 -1.94 6.06
CA ASN A 55 -13.15 -0.48 6.16
C ASN A 55 -12.63 -0.04 7.55
N ASP A 56 -12.98 -0.76 8.62
CA ASP A 56 -12.52 -0.45 9.97
C ASP A 56 -11.02 -0.72 10.13
N GLU A 57 -10.53 -1.84 9.58
CA GLU A 57 -9.10 -2.16 9.55
C GLU A 57 -8.31 -1.16 8.70
N LEU A 58 -8.85 -0.73 7.55
CA LEU A 58 -8.25 0.32 6.73
C LEU A 58 -8.21 1.66 7.47
N ASN A 59 -9.28 2.03 8.18
CA ASN A 59 -9.30 3.24 8.99
C ASN A 59 -8.26 3.21 10.11
N GLU A 60 -8.12 2.07 10.80
CA GLU A 60 -7.09 1.90 11.83
C GLU A 60 -5.69 2.00 11.22
N PHE A 61 -5.47 1.34 10.07
CA PHE A 61 -4.22 1.39 9.34
C PHE A 61 -3.82 2.82 8.99
N PHE A 62 -4.71 3.58 8.32
CA PHE A 62 -4.44 4.96 7.92
C PHE A 62 -4.41 5.95 9.09
N ALA A 63 -4.90 5.58 10.27
CA ALA A 63 -4.80 6.41 11.47
C ALA A 63 -3.41 6.36 12.12
N ARG A 64 -2.54 5.43 11.70
CA ARG A 64 -1.20 5.23 12.27
C ARG A 64 -0.14 5.90 11.41
N GLU A 65 0.84 6.51 12.05
CA GLU A 65 1.95 7.20 11.38
C GLU A 65 3.00 6.23 10.81
N GLU A 66 3.09 5.02 11.36
CA GLU A 66 4.09 4.02 11.00
C GLU A 66 3.49 2.62 10.88
N LEU A 67 4.06 1.83 9.96
CA LEU A 67 3.74 0.41 9.78
C LEU A 67 4.28 -0.44 10.94
N THR A 68 3.47 -1.38 11.39
CA THR A 68 3.90 -2.44 12.30
C THR A 68 4.90 -3.40 11.64
N ASP A 69 5.63 -4.19 12.43
CA ASP A 69 6.53 -5.23 11.90
C ASP A 69 5.79 -6.25 11.03
N ASP A 70 4.57 -6.63 11.43
CA ASP A 70 3.73 -7.58 10.69
C ASP A 70 3.26 -7.00 9.35
N GLU A 71 2.80 -5.75 9.34
CA GLU A 71 2.42 -5.07 8.10
C GLU A 71 3.62 -4.88 7.17
N ARG A 72 4.81 -4.56 7.70
CA ARG A 72 6.04 -4.52 6.90
C ARG A 72 6.36 -5.87 6.26
N ALA A 73 6.18 -6.97 7.00
CA ALA A 73 6.36 -8.31 6.47
C ALA A 73 5.32 -8.65 5.39
N GLU A 74 4.06 -8.25 5.60
CA GLU A 74 2.98 -8.40 4.63
C GLU A 74 3.24 -7.60 3.35
N PHE A 75 3.61 -6.33 3.46
CA PHE A 75 4.01 -5.50 2.32
C PHE A 75 5.19 -6.09 1.56
N ALA A 76 6.19 -6.65 2.26
CA ALA A 76 7.30 -7.33 1.61
C ALA A 76 6.87 -8.64 0.90
N ALA A 77 5.83 -9.32 1.38
CA ALA A 77 5.24 -10.45 0.69
C ALA A 77 4.44 -10.01 -0.54
N LEU A 78 3.55 -9.02 -0.39
CA LEU A 78 2.76 -8.43 -1.47
C LEU A 78 3.65 -7.86 -2.58
N THR A 79 4.72 -7.15 -2.20
CA THR A 79 5.70 -6.62 -3.15
C THR A 79 6.27 -7.72 -4.03
N ARG A 80 6.62 -8.89 -3.46
CA ARG A 80 7.15 -10.06 -4.20
C ARG A 80 6.12 -10.70 -5.13
N VAL A 81 4.85 -10.74 -4.70
CA VAL A 81 3.74 -11.26 -5.53
C VAL A 81 3.43 -10.31 -6.69
N CYS A 82 3.50 -9.00 -6.44
CA CYS A 82 3.22 -7.97 -7.43
C CYS A 82 4.43 -7.58 -8.31
N THR A 83 5.64 -8.11 -8.05
CA THR A 83 6.83 -7.87 -8.91
C THR A 83 6.93 -8.83 -10.09
N VAL A 84 6.06 -9.83 -10.19
CA VAL A 84 6.17 -10.81 -11.27
C VAL A 84 5.91 -10.09 -12.59
N PRO A 85 6.89 -9.99 -13.51
CA PRO A 85 6.64 -9.38 -14.80
C PRO A 85 5.53 -10.19 -15.46
N VAL A 86 4.50 -9.52 -15.96
CA VAL A 86 3.65 -10.10 -16.99
C VAL A 86 4.57 -10.38 -18.16
N THR A 87 5.10 -11.60 -18.24
CA THR A 87 5.79 -12.11 -19.41
C THR A 87 4.75 -12.21 -20.52
N GLY A 88 4.62 -11.13 -21.30
CA GLY A 88 4.04 -11.13 -22.63
C GLY A 88 5.15 -11.21 -23.66
#